data_AF-A0A7J2R4W1-F1
#
_entry.id   AF-A0A7J2R4W1-F1
#
_cell.length_a   1.000
_cell.length_b   1.000
_cell.length_c   1.000
_cell.angle_alpha   90.00
_cell.angle_beta   90.00
_cell.angle_gamma   90.00
#
_symmetry.space_group_name_H-M   'P 1'
#
loop_
_entity.id
_entity.type
_entity.pdbx_description
1 polymer ?
#
loop_
_entity_poly.entity_id
_entity_poly.type
_entity_poly.pdbx_seq_one_letter_code
_entity_poly.pdbx_strand_id
1 'polypeptide(L)'
;ELDRYRESPWGTTNRQQKEGLEFGKAEYDVINAYCRMLEIPWLASAWDLESQKFLNQYDLKYNKIASAMLTHIKLLEMVAQENKYTFISTGMSTIEEIQHAVEIFNSYNCPFELMHCNSQYPMPANKANLSCMKTLRDMFKCKIGYSGHEVGLVTSIAAAALGATSIERHITLDRSTYGSDQASSIEPNGLRKLVEYIREVETTIGNGSKIVTEEEEIGKAKLRRI
;
A
#
# COMPACT_ATOMS: atom_id res chain seq x y z
N GLU A 1 -1.97 -20.16 21.08
CA GLU A 1 -1.52 -18.84 20.56
C GLU A 1 -2.42 -17.70 21.02
N LEU A 2 -3.74 -17.83 20.92
CA LEU A 2 -4.72 -16.81 21.35
C LEU A 2 -4.73 -16.56 22.87
N ASP A 3 -4.43 -17.56 23.67
CA ASP A 3 -4.40 -17.40 25.14
C ASP A 3 -3.00 -17.04 25.67
N ARG A 4 -2.08 -16.69 24.77
CA ARG A 4 -0.75 -16.19 25.17
C ARG A 4 -0.89 -14.82 25.83
N TYR A 5 -0.12 -14.59 26.89
CA TYR A 5 -0.07 -13.31 27.58
C TYR A 5 0.33 -12.17 26.62
N ARG A 6 -0.49 -11.14 26.60
CA ARG A 6 -0.25 -9.87 25.90
C ARG A 6 -1.07 -8.78 26.56
N GLU A 7 -0.40 -7.78 27.11
CA GLU A 7 -1.05 -6.63 27.72
C GLU A 7 -1.62 -5.70 26.64
N SER A 8 -2.88 -5.28 26.83
CA SER A 8 -3.62 -4.41 25.93
C SER A 8 -4.75 -3.66 26.65
N PRO A 9 -5.33 -2.60 26.06
CA PRO A 9 -6.49 -1.90 26.62
C PRO A 9 -7.72 -2.78 26.87
N TRP A 10 -7.81 -3.93 26.19
CA TRP A 10 -8.96 -4.83 26.25
C TRP A 10 -8.73 -6.09 27.10
N GLY A 11 -7.51 -6.29 27.62
CA GLY A 11 -7.17 -7.44 28.45
C GLY A 11 -5.71 -7.87 28.36
N THR A 12 -5.41 -9.04 28.91
CA THR A 12 -4.04 -9.57 29.09
C THR A 12 -3.73 -10.77 28.20
N THR A 13 -4.60 -11.09 27.24
CA THR A 13 -4.42 -12.19 26.27
C THR A 13 -4.48 -11.67 24.83
N ASN A 14 -3.83 -12.40 23.91
CA ASN A 14 -3.95 -12.14 22.47
C ASN A 14 -5.41 -12.18 21.98
N ARG A 15 -6.25 -13.04 22.56
CA ARG A 15 -7.67 -13.15 22.23
C ARG A 15 -8.41 -11.86 22.53
N GLN A 16 -8.32 -11.38 23.77
CA GLN A 16 -8.99 -10.15 24.21
C GLN A 16 -8.53 -8.93 23.39
N GLN A 17 -7.24 -8.87 23.06
CA GLN A 17 -6.73 -7.83 22.19
C GLN A 17 -7.38 -7.88 20.80
N LYS A 18 -7.46 -9.06 20.18
CA LYS A 18 -8.08 -9.22 18.85
C LYS A 18 -9.57 -8.91 18.88
N GLU A 19 -10.30 -9.46 19.84
CA GLU A 19 -11.74 -9.21 20.02
C GLU A 19 -12.04 -7.72 20.27
N GLY A 20 -11.14 -7.01 20.96
CA GLY A 20 -11.27 -5.56 21.18
C GLY A 20 -10.95 -4.69 19.96
N LEU A 21 -10.24 -5.24 18.97
CA LEU A 21 -9.87 -4.56 17.72
C LEU A 21 -10.80 -4.90 16.55
N GLU A 22 -11.46 -6.06 16.60
CA GLU A 22 -12.30 -6.56 15.51
C GLU A 22 -13.61 -5.77 15.38
N PHE A 23 -13.90 -5.35 14.16
CA PHE A 23 -15.18 -4.76 13.80
C PHE A 23 -16.15 -5.81 13.31
N GLY A 24 -17.41 -5.69 13.73
CA GLY A 24 -18.52 -6.48 13.25
C GLY A 24 -19.23 -5.79 12.08
N LYS A 25 -20.34 -6.39 11.65
CA LYS A 25 -21.10 -5.86 10.52
C LYS A 25 -21.60 -4.44 10.74
N ALA A 26 -22.03 -4.09 11.95
CA ALA A 26 -22.56 -2.76 12.25
C ALA A 26 -21.51 -1.67 12.01
N GLU A 27 -20.27 -1.90 12.40
CA GLU A 27 -19.17 -0.96 12.21
C GLU A 27 -18.79 -0.85 10.72
N TYR A 28 -18.74 -1.96 9.97
CA TYR A 28 -18.51 -1.93 8.53
C TYR A 28 -19.66 -1.24 7.75
N ASP A 29 -20.91 -1.38 8.19
CA ASP A 29 -22.04 -0.66 7.60
C ASP A 29 -21.86 0.87 7.77
N VAL A 30 -21.35 1.32 8.92
CA VAL A 30 -21.03 2.74 9.17
C VAL A 30 -19.90 3.22 8.25
N ILE A 31 -18.81 2.45 8.13
CA ILE A 31 -17.70 2.77 7.23
C ILE A 31 -18.22 2.90 5.79
N ASN A 32 -19.00 1.93 5.34
CA ASN A 32 -19.54 1.91 3.98
C ASN A 32 -20.44 3.14 3.71
N ALA A 33 -21.35 3.46 4.62
CA ALA A 33 -22.22 4.63 4.48
C ALA A 33 -21.42 5.94 4.44
N TYR A 34 -20.43 6.08 5.32
CA TYR A 34 -19.61 7.29 5.43
C TYR A 34 -18.70 7.49 4.20
N CYS A 35 -18.04 6.42 3.75
CA CYS A 35 -17.24 6.44 2.53
C CYS A 35 -18.07 6.78 1.29
N ARG A 36 -19.29 6.25 1.17
CA ARG A 36 -20.22 6.61 0.09
C ARG A 36 -20.63 8.08 0.13
N MET A 37 -20.91 8.62 1.32
CA MET A 37 -21.26 10.03 1.49
C MET A 37 -20.14 10.97 1.05
N LEU A 38 -18.88 10.59 1.30
CA LEU A 38 -17.70 11.38 0.94
C LEU A 38 -17.13 11.06 -0.45
N GLU A 39 -17.76 10.14 -1.19
CA GLU A 39 -17.28 9.64 -2.48
C GLU A 39 -15.84 9.08 -2.43
N ILE A 40 -15.48 8.47 -1.30
CA ILE A 40 -14.17 7.83 -1.09
C ILE A 40 -14.33 6.32 -1.29
N PRO A 41 -13.68 5.72 -2.31
CA PRO A 41 -13.62 4.27 -2.42
C PRO A 41 -12.92 3.67 -1.19
N TRP A 42 -13.50 2.61 -0.63
CA TRP A 42 -12.87 1.85 0.44
C TRP A 42 -12.74 0.39 0.03
N LEU A 43 -11.83 -0.30 0.71
CA LEU A 43 -11.58 -1.72 0.57
C LEU A 43 -10.96 -2.24 1.87
N ALA A 44 -10.92 -3.56 2.04
CA ALA A 44 -10.26 -4.21 3.17
C ALA A 44 -9.48 -5.43 2.68
N SER A 45 -8.48 -5.84 3.45
CA SER A 45 -7.75 -7.09 3.20
C SER A 45 -8.45 -8.23 3.92
N ALA A 46 -8.98 -9.20 3.18
CA ALA A 46 -9.46 -10.44 3.76
C ALA A 46 -8.28 -11.32 4.20
N TRP A 47 -8.42 -11.95 5.37
CA TRP A 47 -7.43 -12.90 5.92
C TRP A 47 -7.84 -14.37 5.76
N ASP A 48 -9.05 -14.61 5.27
CA ASP A 48 -9.59 -15.93 4.97
C ASP A 48 -10.77 -15.81 3.98
N LEU A 49 -11.30 -16.97 3.55
CA LEU A 49 -12.40 -17.05 2.59
C LEU A 49 -13.71 -16.48 3.12
N GLU A 50 -13.98 -16.61 4.43
CA GLU A 50 -15.23 -16.11 5.02
C GLU A 50 -15.23 -14.59 5.14
N SER A 51 -14.06 -14.00 5.44
CA SER A 51 -13.83 -12.57 5.40
C SER A 51 -14.00 -12.00 4.00
N GLN A 52 -13.52 -12.70 2.95
CA GLN A 52 -13.73 -12.26 1.57
C GLN A 52 -15.22 -12.33 1.18
N LYS A 53 -15.91 -13.42 1.52
CA LYS A 53 -17.38 -13.52 1.35
C LYS A 53 -18.13 -12.44 2.12
N PHE A 54 -17.67 -12.10 3.32
CA PHE A 54 -18.23 -10.99 4.09
C PHE A 54 -18.03 -9.67 3.34
N LEU A 55 -16.87 -9.39 2.76
CA LEU A 55 -16.66 -8.15 1.99
C LEU A 55 -17.53 -8.07 0.74
N ASN A 56 -17.92 -9.20 0.14
CA ASN A 56 -18.79 -9.26 -1.05
C ASN A 56 -20.22 -8.76 -0.82
N GLN A 57 -20.65 -8.53 0.42
CA GLN A 57 -21.92 -7.84 0.68
C GLN A 57 -21.87 -6.34 0.37
N TYR A 58 -20.66 -5.78 0.20
CA TYR A 58 -20.44 -4.37 -0.14
C TYR A 58 -20.01 -4.25 -1.61
N ASP A 59 -20.45 -3.18 -2.27
CA ASP A 59 -20.06 -2.86 -3.65
C ASP A 59 -18.67 -2.21 -3.72
N LEU A 60 -17.66 -2.97 -3.29
CA LEU A 60 -16.27 -2.50 -3.28
C LEU A 60 -15.71 -2.51 -4.70
N LYS A 61 -15.09 -1.40 -5.08
CA LYS A 61 -14.46 -1.21 -6.41
C LYS A 61 -13.14 -2.00 -6.58
N TYR A 62 -12.48 -2.31 -5.47
CA TYR A 62 -11.13 -2.84 -5.44
C TYR A 62 -11.01 -3.97 -4.43
N ASN A 63 -10.04 -4.86 -4.66
CA ASN A 63 -9.63 -5.90 -3.71
C ASN A 63 -8.18 -5.67 -3.25
N LYS A 64 -7.82 -6.25 -2.09
CA LYS A 64 -6.45 -6.23 -1.56
C LYS A 64 -6.05 -7.59 -1.05
N ILE A 65 -4.92 -8.08 -1.52
CA ILE A 65 -4.23 -9.25 -0.95
C ILE A 65 -3.11 -8.73 -0.05
N ALA A 66 -3.19 -9.05 1.24
CA ALA A 66 -2.12 -8.76 2.19
C ALA A 66 -0.91 -9.65 1.90
N SER A 67 0.30 -9.15 2.22
CA SER A 67 1.56 -9.89 2.06
C SER A 67 1.52 -11.30 2.67
N ALA A 68 0.93 -11.43 3.86
CA ALA A 68 0.79 -12.71 4.56
C ALA A 68 -0.12 -13.72 3.82
N MET A 69 -1.02 -13.23 2.97
CA MET A 69 -2.00 -14.03 2.24
C MET A 69 -1.57 -14.35 0.80
N LEU A 70 -0.40 -13.87 0.35
CA LEU A 70 0.06 -14.07 -1.04
C LEU A 70 0.11 -15.54 -1.45
N THR A 71 0.41 -16.45 -0.52
CA THR A 71 0.51 -17.90 -0.78
C THR A 71 -0.79 -18.65 -0.49
N HIS A 72 -1.87 -17.96 -0.09
CA HIS A 72 -3.15 -18.58 0.19
C HIS A 72 -3.96 -18.80 -1.10
N ILE A 73 -3.61 -19.85 -1.86
CA ILE A 73 -4.11 -20.10 -3.22
C ILE A 73 -5.63 -19.99 -3.37
N LYS A 74 -6.41 -20.65 -2.49
CA LYS A 74 -7.89 -20.60 -2.56
C LYS A 74 -8.46 -19.19 -2.41
N LEU A 75 -7.77 -18.31 -1.69
CA LEU A 75 -8.20 -16.93 -1.49
C LEU A 75 -7.87 -16.11 -2.73
N LEU A 76 -6.68 -16.31 -3.31
CA LEU A 76 -6.30 -15.67 -4.57
C LEU A 76 -7.27 -16.05 -5.69
N GLU A 77 -7.62 -17.33 -5.83
CA GLU A 77 -8.59 -17.79 -6.82
C GLU A 77 -9.97 -17.15 -6.62
N MET A 78 -10.47 -17.12 -5.39
CA MET A 78 -11.75 -16.47 -5.05
C MET A 78 -11.72 -14.98 -5.42
N VAL A 79 -10.67 -14.25 -5.03
CA VAL A 79 -10.52 -12.82 -5.31
C VAL A 79 -10.35 -12.55 -6.81
N ALA A 80 -9.61 -13.39 -7.53
CA ALA A 80 -9.41 -13.26 -8.97
C ALA A 80 -10.71 -13.51 -9.76
N GLN A 81 -11.56 -14.44 -9.32
CA GLN A 81 -12.87 -14.71 -9.92
C GLN A 81 -13.83 -13.53 -9.84
N GLU A 82 -13.68 -12.66 -8.84
CA GLU A 82 -14.49 -11.44 -8.71
C GLU A 82 -14.17 -10.40 -9.79
N ASN A 83 -13.02 -10.53 -10.46
CA ASN A 83 -12.59 -9.67 -11.58
C ASN A 83 -12.58 -8.16 -11.23
N LYS A 84 -12.22 -7.83 -9.99
CA LYS A 84 -12.02 -6.46 -9.51
C LYS A 84 -10.54 -6.12 -9.52
N TYR A 85 -10.22 -4.84 -9.77
CA TYR A 85 -8.83 -4.40 -9.74
C TYR A 85 -8.22 -4.64 -8.36
N THR A 86 -7.17 -5.47 -8.31
CA THR A 86 -6.63 -6.00 -7.06
C THR A 86 -5.22 -5.50 -6.79
N PHE A 87 -5.00 -4.99 -5.57
CA PHE A 87 -3.69 -4.60 -5.08
C PHE A 87 -3.05 -5.77 -4.31
N ILE A 88 -1.93 -6.31 -4.79
CA ILE A 88 -1.32 -7.53 -4.23
C ILE A 88 0.01 -7.17 -3.57
N SER A 89 0.10 -7.19 -2.23
CA SER A 89 1.38 -6.93 -1.56
C SER A 89 2.30 -8.13 -1.60
N THR A 90 3.60 -7.87 -1.79
CA THR A 90 4.63 -8.89 -2.01
C THR A 90 5.68 -8.94 -0.89
N GLY A 91 5.34 -8.46 0.30
CA GLY A 91 6.27 -8.50 1.44
C GLY A 91 6.44 -9.93 1.95
N MET A 92 7.64 -10.28 2.41
CA MET A 92 7.97 -11.65 2.89
C MET A 92 7.93 -12.73 1.79
N SER A 93 7.88 -12.35 0.52
CA SER A 93 7.66 -13.28 -0.58
C SER A 93 8.89 -13.46 -1.46
N THR A 94 9.08 -14.67 -1.98
CA THR A 94 10.05 -14.93 -3.04
C THR A 94 9.50 -14.57 -4.43
N ILE A 95 10.36 -14.52 -5.45
CA ILE A 95 9.93 -14.26 -6.83
C ILE A 95 8.99 -15.37 -7.32
N GLU A 96 9.24 -16.62 -6.95
CA GLU A 96 8.44 -17.77 -7.34
C GLU A 96 7.02 -17.71 -6.74
N GLU A 97 6.90 -17.28 -5.48
CA GLU A 97 5.60 -17.08 -4.84
C GLU A 97 4.80 -15.95 -5.50
N ILE A 98 5.49 -14.84 -5.86
CA ILE A 98 4.87 -13.73 -6.59
C ILE A 98 4.43 -14.19 -7.99
N GLN A 99 5.26 -14.95 -8.68
CA GLN A 99 4.95 -15.50 -10.01
C GLN A 99 3.69 -16.36 -9.96
N HIS A 100 3.56 -17.23 -8.96
CA HIS A 100 2.37 -18.07 -8.81
C HIS A 100 1.10 -17.23 -8.58
N ALA A 101 1.16 -16.19 -7.73
CA ALA A 101 0.04 -15.27 -7.56
C ALA A 101 -0.32 -14.56 -8.88
N VAL A 102 0.67 -14.07 -9.62
CA VAL A 102 0.47 -13.42 -10.94
C VAL A 102 -0.18 -14.38 -11.95
N GLU A 103 0.24 -15.64 -11.99
CA GLU A 103 -0.33 -16.67 -12.88
C GLU A 103 -1.81 -16.91 -12.58
N ILE A 104 -2.20 -16.96 -11.30
CA ILE A 104 -3.60 -17.11 -10.89
C ILE A 104 -4.42 -15.93 -11.41
N PHE A 105 -4.01 -14.69 -11.13
CA PHE A 105 -4.76 -13.50 -11.58
C PHE A 105 -4.84 -13.41 -13.12
N ASN A 106 -3.76 -13.75 -13.82
CA ASN A 106 -3.76 -13.81 -15.28
C ASN A 106 -4.70 -14.89 -15.83
N SER A 107 -4.80 -16.06 -15.18
CA SER A 107 -5.67 -17.15 -15.63
C SER A 107 -7.17 -16.78 -15.61
N TYR A 108 -7.56 -15.90 -14.68
CA TYR A 108 -8.90 -15.33 -14.59
C TYR A 108 -9.09 -14.02 -15.38
N ASN A 109 -8.04 -13.52 -16.05
CA ASN A 109 -8.00 -12.19 -16.66
C ASN A 109 -8.36 -11.05 -15.69
N CYS A 110 -8.07 -11.24 -14.40
CA CYS A 110 -8.38 -10.26 -13.36
C CYS A 110 -7.29 -9.16 -13.35
N PRO A 111 -7.67 -7.87 -13.42
CA PRO A 111 -6.69 -6.80 -13.39
C PRO A 111 -6.07 -6.66 -11.99
N PHE A 112 -4.75 -6.43 -11.93
CA PHE A 112 -4.04 -6.28 -10.67
C PHE A 112 -2.83 -5.34 -10.80
N GLU A 113 -2.28 -4.97 -9.64
CA GLU A 113 -0.93 -4.43 -9.52
C GLU A 113 -0.21 -5.03 -8.31
N LEU A 114 1.12 -5.12 -8.41
CA LEU A 114 1.95 -5.59 -7.31
C LEU A 114 2.38 -4.43 -6.44
N MET A 115 2.27 -4.58 -5.12
CA MET A 115 2.68 -3.58 -4.14
C MET A 115 4.00 -4.02 -3.52
N HIS A 116 5.11 -3.39 -3.95
CA HIS A 116 6.41 -3.63 -3.33
C HIS A 116 6.35 -3.25 -1.85
N CYS A 117 6.84 -4.15 -0.99
CA CYS A 117 6.62 -4.06 0.44
C CYS A 117 7.75 -4.75 1.22
N ASN A 118 8.11 -4.19 2.37
CA ASN A 118 8.87 -4.88 3.40
C ASN A 118 8.03 -4.91 4.69
N SER A 119 7.68 -6.10 5.18
CA SER A 119 6.74 -6.31 6.29
C SER A 119 7.35 -6.13 7.69
N GLN A 120 8.29 -5.20 7.86
CA GLN A 120 8.82 -4.78 9.17
C GLN A 120 8.10 -3.49 9.61
N TYR A 121 7.73 -3.39 10.89
CA TYR A 121 6.94 -2.29 11.44
C TYR A 121 7.62 -1.71 12.70
N PRO A 122 8.32 -0.57 12.61
CA PRO A 122 8.65 0.16 11.40
C PRO A 122 9.81 -0.48 10.63
N MET A 123 9.80 -0.29 9.32
CA MET A 123 10.87 -0.71 8.42
C MET A 123 11.98 0.36 8.39
N PRO A 124 13.26 -0.01 8.65
CA PRO A 124 14.39 0.90 8.45
C PRO A 124 14.58 1.26 6.97
N ALA A 125 14.97 2.51 6.68
CA ALA A 125 15.09 3.00 5.30
C ALA A 125 16.04 2.16 4.41
N ASN A 126 17.14 1.64 4.97
CA ASN A 126 18.09 0.78 4.24
C ASN A 126 17.53 -0.62 3.93
N LYS A 127 16.34 -0.98 4.42
CA LYS A 127 15.63 -2.22 4.12
C LYS A 127 14.51 -2.05 3.10
N ALA A 128 14.24 -0.83 2.65
CA ALA A 128 13.18 -0.55 1.69
C ALA A 128 13.41 -1.17 0.32
N ASN A 129 14.66 -1.18 -0.16
CA ASN A 129 15.05 -1.74 -1.47
C ASN A 129 14.10 -1.31 -2.62
N LEU A 130 13.87 0.00 -2.77
CA LEU A 130 12.94 0.53 -3.79
C LEU A 130 13.32 0.15 -5.23
N SER A 131 14.58 -0.14 -5.50
CA SER A 131 15.04 -0.67 -6.79
C SER A 131 14.33 -1.98 -7.19
N CYS A 132 13.83 -2.76 -6.21
CA CYS A 132 13.04 -3.96 -6.47
C CYS A 132 11.77 -3.65 -7.27
N MET A 133 11.19 -2.46 -7.14
CA MET A 133 10.02 -2.06 -7.92
C MET A 133 10.30 -2.12 -9.43
N LYS A 134 11.51 -1.70 -9.85
CA LYS A 134 11.94 -1.80 -11.25
C LYS A 134 12.06 -3.26 -11.67
N THR A 135 12.68 -4.10 -10.83
CA THR A 135 12.79 -5.55 -11.09
C THR A 135 11.43 -6.20 -11.27
N LEU A 136 10.49 -5.98 -10.35
CA LEU A 136 9.13 -6.52 -10.44
C LEU A 136 8.40 -6.04 -11.69
N ARG A 137 8.54 -4.74 -12.04
CA ARG A 137 7.95 -4.15 -13.25
C ARG A 137 8.51 -4.81 -14.51
N ASP A 138 9.83 -5.00 -14.56
CA ASP A 138 10.51 -5.58 -15.71
C ASP A 138 10.18 -7.07 -15.88
N MET A 139 9.97 -7.80 -14.79
CA MET A 139 9.64 -9.23 -14.82
C MET A 139 8.17 -9.49 -15.14
N PHE A 140 7.26 -8.87 -14.40
CA PHE A 140 5.83 -9.19 -14.46
C PHE A 140 5.04 -8.31 -15.44
N LYS A 141 5.68 -7.25 -15.99
CA LYS A 141 5.08 -6.34 -16.97
C LYS A 141 3.73 -5.73 -16.52
N CYS A 142 3.54 -5.59 -15.21
CA CYS A 142 2.36 -4.98 -14.62
C CYS A 142 2.71 -3.67 -13.92
N LYS A 143 1.67 -2.97 -13.46
CA LYS A 143 1.82 -1.79 -12.60
C LYS A 143 2.41 -2.21 -11.25
N ILE A 144 3.29 -1.36 -10.72
CA ILE A 144 3.95 -1.59 -9.43
C ILE A 144 3.68 -0.40 -8.53
N GLY A 145 2.99 -0.65 -7.42
CA GLY A 145 2.82 0.29 -6.32
C GLY A 145 3.83 0.07 -5.20
N TYR A 146 3.68 0.84 -4.12
CA TYR A 146 4.49 0.75 -2.92
C TYR A 146 3.62 0.72 -1.67
N SER A 147 3.84 -0.26 -0.81
CA SER A 147 3.21 -0.38 0.52
C SER A 147 4.28 -0.14 1.58
N GLY A 148 4.20 1.02 2.23
CA GLY A 148 5.25 1.55 3.11
C GLY A 148 4.98 1.36 4.60
N HIS A 149 6.02 0.91 5.31
CA HIS A 149 6.05 0.76 6.77
C HIS A 149 7.21 1.53 7.41
N GLU A 150 7.81 2.47 6.67
CA GLU A 150 8.87 3.34 7.14
C GLU A 150 8.40 4.35 8.19
N VAL A 151 9.36 4.94 8.90
CA VAL A 151 9.15 6.21 9.61
C VAL A 151 9.36 7.37 8.64
N GLY A 152 8.48 8.36 8.70
CA GLY A 152 8.56 9.56 7.85
C GLY A 152 8.05 9.31 6.43
N LEU A 153 8.34 10.25 5.53
CA LEU A 153 7.73 10.32 4.18
C LEU A 153 8.72 10.10 3.04
N VAL A 154 10.03 10.24 3.29
CA VAL A 154 11.06 10.26 2.24
C VAL A 154 11.04 9.00 1.38
N THR A 155 10.87 7.83 1.99
CA THR A 155 10.84 6.56 1.24
C THR A 155 9.62 6.46 0.32
N SER A 156 8.42 6.83 0.80
CA SER A 156 7.21 6.89 -0.03
C SER A 156 7.34 7.87 -1.20
N ILE A 157 7.93 9.05 -0.96
CA ILE A 157 8.16 10.06 -2.00
C ILE A 157 9.17 9.55 -3.04
N ALA A 158 10.24 8.90 -2.58
CA ALA A 158 11.21 8.27 -3.47
C ALA A 158 10.57 7.13 -4.29
N ALA A 159 9.66 6.35 -3.71
CA ALA A 159 8.92 5.33 -4.43
C ALA A 159 8.04 5.94 -5.54
N ALA A 160 7.33 7.03 -5.25
CA ALA A 160 6.59 7.79 -6.25
C ALA A 160 7.52 8.30 -7.37
N ALA A 161 8.68 8.86 -7.02
CA ALA A 161 9.69 9.32 -7.99
C ALA A 161 10.24 8.19 -8.88
N LEU A 162 10.30 6.96 -8.37
CA LEU A 162 10.70 5.76 -9.11
C LEU A 162 9.55 5.13 -9.92
N GLY A 163 8.40 5.80 -9.98
CA GLY A 163 7.24 5.39 -10.77
C GLY A 163 6.34 4.38 -10.08
N ALA A 164 6.18 4.45 -8.75
CA ALA A 164 5.08 3.75 -8.09
C ALA A 164 3.74 4.22 -8.66
N THR A 165 2.83 3.30 -8.98
CA THR A 165 1.48 3.66 -9.46
C THR A 165 0.49 3.95 -8.34
N SER A 166 0.82 3.51 -7.13
CA SER A 166 0.05 3.70 -5.90
C SER A 166 0.99 3.73 -4.70
N ILE A 167 0.57 4.44 -3.65
CA ILE A 167 1.27 4.54 -2.37
C ILE A 167 0.29 4.16 -1.27
N GLU A 168 0.61 3.14 -0.48
CA GLU A 168 -0.15 2.68 0.67
C GLU A 168 0.66 2.93 1.95
N ARG A 169 0.02 3.53 2.96
CA ARG A 169 0.60 3.83 4.28
C ARG A 169 -0.45 3.64 5.37
N HIS A 170 -0.01 3.14 6.52
CA HIS A 170 -0.84 3.19 7.73
C HIS A 170 -1.07 4.64 8.15
N ILE A 171 -2.29 4.94 8.58
CA ILE A 171 -2.67 6.25 9.13
C ILE A 171 -3.18 6.07 10.56
N THR A 172 -3.04 7.12 11.37
CA THR A 172 -3.57 7.16 12.74
C THR A 172 -4.01 8.59 13.07
N LEU A 173 -4.88 8.74 14.06
CA LEU A 173 -5.21 10.07 14.61
C LEU A 173 -4.14 10.54 15.60
N ASP A 174 -3.50 9.60 16.30
CA ASP A 174 -2.51 9.86 17.34
C ASP A 174 -1.59 8.64 17.51
N ARG A 175 -0.29 8.83 17.25
CA ARG A 175 0.72 7.75 17.34
C ARG A 175 1.04 7.31 18.77
N SER A 176 0.57 8.04 19.79
CA SER A 176 0.72 7.66 21.20
C SER A 176 -0.30 6.62 21.66
N THR A 177 -1.33 6.36 20.85
CA THR A 177 -2.35 5.34 21.14
C THR A 177 -1.78 3.93 21.09
N TYR A 178 -2.49 2.96 21.67
CA TYR A 178 -2.06 1.56 21.65
C TYR A 178 -2.08 1.00 20.22
N GLY A 179 -1.03 0.29 19.82
CA GLY A 179 -0.98 -0.46 18.57
C GLY A 179 0.45 -0.72 18.10
N SER A 180 0.70 -1.88 17.50
CA SER A 180 2.02 -2.22 16.94
C SER A 180 2.41 -1.34 15.76
N ASP A 181 1.41 -0.84 15.03
CA ASP A 181 1.62 -0.20 13.73
C ASP A 181 1.76 1.32 13.86
N GLN A 182 1.63 1.86 15.07
CA GLN A 182 1.65 3.30 15.36
C GLN A 182 3.00 3.94 15.00
N ALA A 183 4.10 3.21 15.19
CA ALA A 183 5.42 3.68 14.87
C ALA A 183 5.60 3.92 13.35
N SER A 184 4.97 3.11 12.50
CA SER A 184 4.97 3.23 11.03
C SER A 184 3.83 4.10 10.46
N SER A 185 2.84 4.43 11.29
CA SER A 185 1.67 5.20 10.89
C SER A 185 1.95 6.70 10.74
N ILE A 186 1.20 7.35 9.84
CA ILE A 186 1.24 8.80 9.64
C ILE A 186 -0.03 9.46 10.18
N GLU A 187 0.14 10.59 10.85
CA GLU A 187 -0.97 11.43 11.33
C GLU A 187 -1.55 12.30 10.19
N PRO A 188 -2.72 12.96 10.38
CA PRO A 188 -3.38 13.70 9.31
C PRO A 188 -2.52 14.77 8.64
N ASN A 189 -1.64 15.44 9.39
CA ASN A 189 -0.68 16.40 8.82
C ASN A 189 0.40 15.71 7.97
N GLY A 190 0.85 14.52 8.37
CA GLY A 190 1.79 13.71 7.61
C GLY A 190 1.17 13.20 6.31
N LEU A 191 -0.10 12.76 6.35
CA LEU A 191 -0.84 12.33 5.15
C LEU A 191 -1.01 13.49 4.16
N ARG A 192 -1.39 14.68 4.63
CA ARG A 192 -1.51 15.86 3.76
C ARG A 192 -0.19 16.20 3.07
N LYS A 193 0.91 16.24 3.82
CA LYS A 193 2.25 16.46 3.28
C LYS A 193 2.68 15.37 2.29
N LEU A 194 2.34 14.11 2.57
CA LEU A 194 2.66 13.01 1.66
C LEU A 194 1.99 13.22 0.30
N VAL A 195 0.70 13.55 0.30
CA VAL A 195 -0.05 13.84 -0.95
C VAL A 195 0.54 15.06 -1.65
N GLU A 196 0.80 16.15 -0.93
CA GLU A 196 1.41 17.37 -1.47
C GLU A 196 2.75 17.08 -2.17
N TYR A 197 3.67 16.40 -1.49
CA TYR A 197 4.98 16.08 -2.05
C TYR A 197 4.93 15.09 -3.20
N ILE A 198 3.99 14.14 -3.21
CA ILE A 198 3.80 13.26 -4.37
C ILE A 198 3.37 14.07 -5.59
N ARG A 199 2.42 15.01 -5.43
CA ARG A 199 1.97 15.88 -6.54
C ARG A 199 3.08 16.80 -7.03
N GLU A 200 3.90 17.32 -6.14
CA GLU A 200 5.08 18.11 -6.49
C GLU A 200 6.10 17.25 -7.28
N VAL A 201 6.38 16.04 -6.83
CA VAL A 201 7.30 15.10 -7.50
C VAL A 201 6.83 14.75 -8.91
N GLU A 202 5.53 14.50 -9.12
CA GLU A 202 4.99 14.23 -10.45
C GLU A 202 5.31 15.33 -11.46
N THR A 203 5.28 16.59 -11.01
CA THR A 203 5.67 17.74 -11.86
C THR A 203 7.18 17.90 -12.00
N THR A 204 7.93 17.59 -10.93
CA THR A 204 9.39 17.82 -10.85
C THR A 204 10.21 16.82 -11.65
N ILE A 205 9.74 15.57 -11.77
CA ILE A 205 10.43 14.52 -12.55
C ILE A 205 10.62 14.97 -14.01
N GLY A 206 9.64 15.67 -14.58
CA GLY A 206 9.68 16.15 -15.95
C GLY A 206 9.74 15.04 -17.01
N ASN A 207 10.32 15.35 -18.16
CA ASN A 207 10.32 14.47 -19.34
C ASN A 207 11.71 13.91 -19.70
N GLY A 208 12.73 14.18 -18.89
CA GLY A 208 14.11 13.71 -19.11
C GLY A 208 14.91 14.45 -20.20
N SER A 209 14.35 15.45 -20.87
CA SER A 209 15.05 16.22 -21.91
C SER A 209 15.92 17.32 -21.30
N LYS A 210 17.22 17.34 -21.64
CA LYS A 210 18.11 18.44 -21.23
C LYS A 210 17.91 19.64 -22.16
N ILE A 211 17.11 20.58 -21.69
CA ILE A 211 16.82 21.83 -22.38
C ILE A 211 17.40 22.98 -21.54
N VAL A 212 17.86 24.04 -22.20
CA VAL A 212 18.17 25.31 -21.54
C VAL A 212 16.89 26.13 -21.58
N THR A 213 16.35 26.50 -20.42
CA THR A 213 15.13 27.32 -20.39
C THR A 213 15.39 28.73 -20.93
N GLU A 214 14.34 29.45 -21.30
CA GLU A 214 14.46 30.83 -21.78
C GLU A 214 15.17 31.72 -20.74
N GLU A 215 14.88 31.50 -19.45
CA GLU A 215 15.53 32.19 -18.34
C GLU A 215 17.00 31.78 -18.17
N GLU A 216 17.32 30.50 -18.38
CA GLU A 216 18.71 30.01 -18.33
C GLU A 216 19.56 30.56 -19.50
N GLU A 217 18.99 30.81 -20.69
CA GLU A 217 19.74 31.38 -21.82
C GLU A 217 20.31 32.78 -21.49
N ILE A 218 19.59 33.59 -20.70
CA ILE A 218 20.09 34.89 -20.22
C ILE A 218 21.34 34.71 -19.35
N GLY A 219 21.31 33.74 -18.43
CA GLY A 219 22.44 33.41 -17.57
C GLY A 219 23.62 32.83 -18.36
N LYS A 220 23.32 31.96 -19.32
CA LYS A 220 24.29 31.32 -20.21
C LYS A 220 25.06 32.36 -21.03
N ALA A 221 24.38 33.35 -21.60
CA ALA A 221 25.01 34.44 -22.37
C ALA A 221 25.96 35.31 -21.53
N LYS A 222 25.66 35.51 -20.24
CA LYS A 222 26.49 36.31 -19.33
C LYS A 222 27.72 35.57 -18.81
N LEU A 223 27.56 34.28 -18.50
CA LEU A 223 28.55 33.53 -17.72
C LEU A 223 29.45 32.63 -18.55
N ARG A 224 29.01 32.20 -19.74
CA ARG A 224 29.85 31.38 -20.62
C ARG A 224 30.66 32.29 -21.54
N ARG A 225 31.97 32.21 -21.42
CA ARG A 225 32.90 32.80 -22.38
C ARG A 225 33.03 31.81 -23.53
N ILE A 226 32.54 32.22 -24.70
CA ILE A 226 32.78 31.51 -25.97
C ILE A 226 34.09 32.04 -26.54
#